data_AF-A0A2X0R1K6-F1
#
_entry.id   AF-A0A2X0R1K6-F1
#
_cell.length_a   1.000
_cell.length_b   1.000
_cell.length_c   1.000
_cell.angle_alpha   90.00
_cell.angle_beta   90.00
_cell.angle_gamma   90.00
#
_symmetry.space_group_name_H-M   'P 1'
#
loop_
_entity.id
_entity.type
_entity.pdbx_description
1 polymer ?
#
loop_
_entity_poly.entity_id
_entity_poly.type
_entity_poly.pdbx_seq_one_letter_code
_entity_poly.pdbx_strand_id
1 'polypeptide(L)'
;MAMTEEENKKMLEALKTLAFGGKETKTVIQYKNNANGRKTETGRTVTEVNKLPDRSALLKLMEIEGVYVDANVKLKQQKVDEVSTEKELVDLVEGLAIE
;
A
#
# COMPACT_ATOMS: atom_id res chain seq x y z
N MET A 1 17.39 -10.17 -0.90
CA MET A 1 18.11 -9.18 -0.08
C MET A 1 17.09 -8.52 0.82
N ALA A 2 17.29 -8.54 2.15
CA ALA A 2 16.42 -7.81 3.06
C ALA A 2 16.70 -6.31 2.92
N MET A 3 15.64 -5.49 2.82
CA MET A 3 15.79 -4.03 2.81
C MET A 3 16.48 -3.57 4.10
N THR A 4 17.35 -2.58 3.97
CA THR A 4 18.00 -1.92 5.10
C THR A 4 16.97 -1.15 5.92
N GLU A 5 17.27 -0.89 7.20
CA GLU A 5 16.36 -0.13 8.08
C GLU A 5 16.02 1.27 7.55
N GLU A 6 16.97 1.89 6.84
CA GLU A 6 16.78 3.22 6.27
C GLU A 6 15.86 3.20 5.05
N GLU A 7 15.97 2.17 4.21
CA GLU A 7 15.05 1.94 3.08
C GLU A 7 13.64 1.64 3.59
N ASN A 8 13.50 0.86 4.66
CA ASN A 8 12.20 0.57 5.29
C ASN A 8 11.52 1.85 5.81
N LYS A 9 12.28 2.75 6.45
CA LYS A 9 11.74 4.05 6.91
C LYS A 9 11.24 4.92 5.75
N LYS A 10 12.05 5.05 4.69
CA LYS A 10 11.68 5.81 3.48
C LYS A 10 10.44 5.22 2.80
N MET A 11 10.34 3.90 2.73
CA MET A 11 9.18 3.20 2.18
C MET A 11 7.92 3.46 3.02
N LEU A 12 8.00 3.39 4.35
CA LEU A 12 6.88 3.66 5.26
C LEU A 12 6.38 5.11 5.14
N GLU A 13 7.29 6.08 5.03
CA GLU A 13 6.96 7.49 4.87
C GLU A 13 6.28 7.78 3.51
N ALA A 14 6.77 7.15 2.45
CA ALA A 14 6.13 7.21 1.13
C ALA A 14 4.73 6.60 1.15
N LEU A 15 4.55 5.45 1.80
CA LEU A 15 3.25 4.80 2.00
C LEU A 15 2.29 5.70 2.76
N LYS A 16 2.72 6.36 3.83
CA LYS A 16 1.90 7.33 4.59
C LYS A 16 1.45 8.49 3.71
N THR A 17 2.35 9.04 2.90
CA THR A 17 2.03 10.15 1.99
C THR A 17 1.00 9.75 0.94
N LEU A 18 1.12 8.53 0.41
CA LEU A 18 0.15 7.96 -0.55
C LEU A 18 -1.19 7.68 0.12
N ALA A 19 -1.18 7.06 1.30
CA ALA A 19 -2.38 6.64 2.00
C ALA A 19 -3.23 7.82 2.45
N PHE A 20 -2.64 8.89 3.00
CA PHE A 20 -3.41 10.04 3.49
C PHE A 20 -3.71 11.09 2.43
N GLY A 21 -3.09 11.00 1.26
CA GLY A 21 -3.22 11.98 0.19
C GLY A 21 -2.48 13.27 0.51
N GLY A 22 -1.48 13.60 -0.31
CA GLY A 22 -0.79 14.89 -0.23
C GLY A 22 -1.59 16.06 -0.79
N LYS A 23 -1.00 17.24 -0.80
CA LYS A 23 -1.53 18.38 -1.57
C LYS A 23 -1.18 18.22 -3.05
N GLU A 24 -2.09 18.62 -3.92
CA GLU A 24 -1.91 18.70 -5.36
C GLU A 24 -2.22 20.09 -5.87
N THR A 25 -1.36 20.61 -6.73
CA THR A 25 -1.62 21.85 -7.44
C THR A 25 -2.41 21.54 -8.72
N LYS A 26 -3.67 21.99 -8.78
CA LYS A 26 -4.46 21.97 -10.01
C LYS A 26 -4.38 23.30 -10.70
N THR A 27 -3.98 23.28 -11.97
CA THR A 27 -3.93 24.48 -12.82
C THR A 27 -5.03 24.40 -13.85
N VAL A 28 -5.93 25.39 -13.85
CA VAL A 28 -6.95 25.57 -14.88
C VAL A 28 -6.54 26.77 -15.72
N ILE A 29 -6.29 26.53 -17.01
CA ILE A 29 -5.94 27.57 -17.96
C ILE A 29 -7.16 27.86 -18.83
N GLN A 30 -7.59 29.11 -18.83
CA GLN A 30 -8.67 29.60 -19.66
C GLN A 30 -8.07 30.12 -20.97
N TYR A 31 -8.64 29.67 -22.09
CA TYR A 31 -8.23 30.11 -23.42
C TYR A 31 -9.40 30.78 -24.14
N LYS A 32 -9.10 31.83 -24.90
CA LYS A 32 -10.02 32.42 -25.86
C LYS A 32 -9.58 32.08 -27.27
N ASN A 33 -10.54 31.68 -28.09
CA ASN A 33 -10.34 31.51 -29.52
C ASN A 33 -10.40 32.89 -30.19
N ASN A 34 -9.35 33.24 -30.93
CA ASN A 34 -9.35 34.45 -31.75
C ASN A 34 -9.87 34.14 -33.16
N ALA A 35 -10.33 35.19 -33.85
CA ALA A 35 -10.83 35.08 -35.23
C ALA A 35 -9.76 34.57 -36.22
N ASN A 36 -8.47 34.68 -35.88
CA ASN A 36 -7.35 34.13 -36.67
C ASN A 36 -7.07 32.63 -36.40
N GLY A 37 -7.94 31.94 -35.64
CA GLY A 37 -7.82 30.52 -35.32
C GLY A 37 -6.80 30.19 -34.21
N ARG A 38 -6.03 31.17 -33.70
CA ARG A 38 -5.10 30.95 -32.59
C ARG A 38 -5.81 31.09 -31.25
N LYS A 39 -5.49 30.19 -30.32
CA LYS A 39 -5.90 30.29 -28.91
C LYS A 39 -4.92 31.18 -28.15
N THR A 40 -5.44 32.13 -27.38
CA THR A 40 -4.66 32.93 -26.43
C THR A 40 -5.13 32.64 -25.02
N GLU A 41 -4.19 32.43 -24.10
CA GLU A 41 -4.47 32.30 -22.66
C GLU A 41 -5.09 33.62 -22.15
N THR A 42 -6.27 33.54 -21.55
CA THR A 42 -7.00 34.68 -20.98
C THR A 42 -6.93 34.73 -19.46
N GLY A 43 -6.58 33.61 -18.83
CA GLY A 43 -6.46 33.53 -17.40
C GLY A 43 -5.91 32.20 -16.94
N ARG A 44 -5.25 32.20 -15.79
CA ARG A 44 -4.72 31.02 -15.12
C ARG A 44 -5.20 31.03 -13.68
N THR A 45 -5.87 29.96 -13.29
CA THR A 45 -6.23 29.72 -11.90
C THR A 45 -5.42 28.55 -11.39
N VAL A 46 -4.64 28.78 -10.34
CA VAL A 46 -3.87 27.77 -9.64
C VAL A 46 -4.54 27.53 -8.30
N THR A 47 -4.91 26.29 -8.01
CA THR A 47 -5.58 25.92 -6.76
C THR A 47 -4.89 24.72 -6.15
N GLU A 48 -4.52 24.83 -4.87
CA GLU A 48 -4.09 23.68 -4.08
C GLU A 48 -5.33 22.92 -3.60
N VAL A 49 -5.39 21.63 -3.93
CA VAL A 49 -6.43 20.72 -3.46
C VAL A 49 -5.80 19.55 -2.73
N ASN A 50 -6.47 19.00 -1.73
CA ASN A 50 -6.01 17.78 -1.08
C ASN A 50 -6.34 16.58 -1.99
N LYS A 51 -5.37 15.69 -2.18
CA LYS A 51 -5.60 14.41 -2.86
C LYS A 51 -6.51 13.54 -2.01
N LEU A 52 -7.34 12.75 -2.66
CA LEU A 52 -8.07 11.70 -1.98
C LEU A 52 -7.08 10.64 -1.49
N PRO A 53 -7.31 10.05 -0.31
CA PRO A 53 -6.49 8.97 0.23
C PRO A 53 -6.51 7.75 -0.69
N ASP A 54 -5.36 7.13 -0.93
CA ASP A 54 -5.28 5.88 -1.70
C ASP A 54 -5.63 4.68 -0.79
N ARG A 55 -6.76 4.05 -1.10
CA ARG A 55 -7.28 2.89 -0.35
C ARG A 55 -6.28 1.73 -0.30
N SER A 56 -5.53 1.48 -1.37
CA SER A 56 -4.60 0.35 -1.44
C SER A 56 -3.37 0.60 -0.56
N ALA A 57 -2.85 1.83 -0.58
CA ALA A 57 -1.76 2.25 0.31
C ALA A 57 -2.20 2.23 1.78
N LEU A 58 -3.44 2.63 2.06
CA LEU A 58 -3.99 2.65 3.41
C LEU A 58 -4.17 1.22 3.97
N LEU A 59 -4.69 0.29 3.16
CA LEU A 59 -4.75 -1.13 3.53
C LEU A 59 -3.35 -1.69 3.79
N LYS A 60 -2.37 -1.35 2.96
CA LYS A 60 -1.00 -1.85 3.14
C LYS A 60 -0.33 -1.32 4.40
N LEU A 61 -0.58 -0.07 4.77
CA LEU A 61 -0.14 0.46 6.06
C LEU A 61 -0.79 -0.25 7.23
N MET A 62 -2.10 -0.50 7.17
CA MET A 62 -2.81 -1.22 8.24
C MET A 62 -2.31 -2.66 8.41
N GLU A 63 -1.87 -3.31 7.32
CA GLU A 63 -1.17 -4.61 7.38
C GLU A 63 0.18 -4.50 8.09
N ILE A 64 0.99 -3.49 7.76
CA ILE A 64 2.31 -3.29 8.37
C ILE A 64 2.18 -2.95 9.85
N GLU A 65 1.21 -2.12 10.23
CA GLU A 65 0.94 -1.73 11.62
C GLU A 65 0.19 -2.82 12.43
N GLY A 66 -0.20 -3.94 11.79
CA GLY A 66 -0.86 -5.07 12.44
C GLY A 66 -2.33 -4.83 12.81
N VAL A 67 -2.92 -3.73 12.36
CA VAL A 67 -4.33 -3.34 12.63
C VAL A 67 -5.29 -4.11 11.71
N TYR A 68 -4.84 -4.45 10.50
CA TYR A 68 -5.60 -5.25 9.54
C TYR A 68 -4.78 -6.45 9.11
N VAL A 69 -5.32 -7.65 9.30
CA VAL A 69 -4.78 -8.86 8.69
C VAL A 69 -5.86 -9.40 7.78
N ASP A 70 -5.57 -9.44 6.48
CA ASP A 70 -6.47 -10.00 5.47
C ASP A 70 -6.92 -11.41 5.92
N ALA A 71 -8.23 -11.68 5.87
CA ALA A 71 -8.81 -12.94 6.29
C ALA A 71 -8.19 -14.14 5.54
N ASN A 72 -7.77 -13.95 4.29
CA ASN A 72 -7.11 -14.98 3.50
C ASN A 72 -5.68 -15.28 4.00
N VAL A 73 -5.00 -14.30 4.56
CA VAL A 73 -3.68 -14.47 5.17
C VAL A 73 -3.82 -15.17 6.53
N LYS A 74 -4.84 -14.83 7.33
CA LYS A 74 -5.15 -15.57 8.57
C LYS A 74 -5.44 -17.05 8.30
N LEU A 75 -6.27 -17.36 7.30
CA LEU A 75 -6.59 -18.73 6.92
C LEU A 75 -5.37 -19.52 6.42
N LYS A 76 -4.48 -18.88 5.67
CA LYS A 76 -3.22 -19.51 5.24
C LYS A 76 -2.27 -19.73 6.41
N GLN A 77 -2.15 -18.78 7.33
CA GLN A 77 -1.34 -18.92 8.52
C GLN A 77 -1.84 -20.08 9.39
N GLN A 78 -3.16 -20.15 9.64
CA GLN A 78 -3.78 -21.27 10.35
C GLN A 78 -3.49 -22.62 9.69
N LYS A 79 -3.63 -22.73 8.37
CA LYS A 79 -3.29 -23.97 7.65
C LYS A 79 -1.81 -24.35 7.74
N VAL A 80 -0.90 -23.37 7.74
CA VAL A 80 0.53 -23.63 7.88
C VAL A 80 0.85 -24.08 9.31
N ASP A 81 0.23 -23.47 10.31
CA ASP A 81 0.40 -23.85 11.73
C ASP A 81 -0.18 -25.26 12.00
N GLU A 82 -1.32 -25.61 11.38
CA GLU A 82 -1.89 -26.97 11.42
C GLU A 82 -0.96 -28.01 10.77
N VAL A 83 -0.38 -27.71 9.59
CA VAL A 83 0.58 -28.62 8.94
C VAL A 83 1.87 -28.78 9.75
N SER A 84 2.32 -27.72 10.44
CA SER A 84 3.50 -27.78 11.32
C SER A 84 3.24 -28.68 12.53
N THR A 85 2.09 -28.53 13.17
CA THR A 85 1.70 -29.34 14.34
C THR A 85 1.46 -30.80 13.96
N GLU A 86 0.86 -31.09 12.81
CA GLU A 86 0.75 -32.46 12.28
C GLU A 86 2.13 -33.08 12.05
N LYS A 87 3.08 -32.33 11.49
CA LYS A 87 4.43 -32.83 11.24
C LYS A 87 5.21 -33.11 12.52
N GLU A 88 5.09 -32.25 13.54
CA GLU A 88 5.68 -32.49 14.87
C GLU A 88 5.11 -33.75 15.53
N LEU A 89 3.80 -34.00 15.36
CA LEU A 89 3.16 -35.22 15.86
C LEU A 89 3.62 -36.48 15.10
N VAL A 90 3.81 -36.39 13.78
CA VAL A 90 4.36 -37.49 12.97
C VAL A 90 5.80 -37.78 13.37
N ASP A 91 6.64 -36.76 13.49
CA ASP A 91 8.05 -36.90 13.92
C ASP A 91 8.15 -37.51 15.33
N LEU A 92 7.21 -37.18 16.23
CA LEU A 92 7.12 -37.78 17.57
C LEU A 92 6.74 -39.27 17.51
N VAL A 93 5.77 -39.64 16.67
CA VAL A 93 5.32 -41.03 16.51
C VAL A 93 6.38 -41.89 15.82
N GLU A 94 7.03 -41.37 14.78
CA GLU A 94 8.16 -42.03 14.10
C GLU A 94 9.37 -42.16 15.04
N GLY A 95 9.62 -41.16 15.90
CA GLY A 95 10.66 -41.23 16.94
C GLY A 95 10.36 -42.18 18.10
N LEU A 96 9.08 -42.47 18.38
CA LEU A 96 8.65 -43.47 19.37
C LEU A 96 8.64 -44.90 18.81
N ALA A 97 8.55 -45.06 17.49
CA ALA A 97 8.72 -46.35 16.81
C ALA A 97 10.20 -46.72 16.72
N ILE A 98 10.81 -47.08 17.85
CA ILE A 98 12.13 -47.70 17.89
C ILE A 98 11.99 -49.21 17.58
N GLU A 99 12.97 -49.74 16.84
CA GLU A 99 13.31 -51.17 16.65
C GLU A 99 13.12 -52.06 17.88
#